data_AF-A0A5V8ALQ7-F1
#
_entry.id   AF-A0A5V8ALQ7-F1
#
_cell.length_a   1.000
_cell.length_b   1.000
_cell.length_c   1.000
_cell.angle_alpha   90.00
_cell.angle_beta   90.00
_cell.angle_gamma   90.00
#
_symmetry.space_group_name_H-M   'P 1'
#
loop_
_entity.id
_entity.type
_entity.pdbx_description
1 polymer ?
#
loop_
_entity_poly.entity_id
_entity_poly.type
_entity_poly.pdbx_seq_one_letter_code
_entity_poly.pdbx_strand_id
1 'polypeptide(L)'
;DVHKVVNAIKKVFPVDGKTPELATVILFLKTWFETEHIDRCLLVKEWAKGNRVSAIQRTESGANAGGGNKTDRNPDYEHTLDTLDVEIAMATLPMDFNIYKLPG
;
A
#
# COMPACT_ATOMS: atom_id res chain seq x y z
N ASP A 1 -13.43 0.81 -20.08
CA ASP A 1 -12.32 1.30 -19.22
C ASP A 1 -12.20 2.81 -19.11
N VAL A 2 -12.43 3.61 -20.15
CA VAL A 2 -12.32 5.07 -20.08
C VAL A 2 -13.16 5.70 -18.95
N HIS A 3 -14.44 5.34 -18.81
CA HIS A 3 -15.27 5.87 -17.72
C HIS A 3 -14.76 5.46 -16.33
N LYS A 4 -14.11 4.28 -16.19
CA LYS A 4 -13.56 3.80 -14.92
C LYS A 4 -12.34 4.61 -14.51
N VAL A 5 -11.41 4.85 -15.44
CA VAL A 5 -10.22 5.66 -15.14
C VAL A 5 -10.57 7.12 -14.86
N VAL A 6 -11.58 7.67 -15.54
CA VAL A 6 -12.09 9.02 -15.23
C VAL A 6 -12.61 9.10 -13.79
N ASN A 7 -13.36 8.11 -13.33
CA ASN A 7 -13.81 8.06 -11.93
C ASN A 7 -12.65 7.87 -10.95
N ALA A 8 -11.63 7.09 -11.32
CA ALA A 8 -10.42 6.93 -10.52
C ALA A 8 -9.65 8.25 -10.39
N ILE A 9 -9.46 8.99 -11.48
CA ILE A 9 -8.82 10.32 -11.49
C ILE A 9 -9.57 11.27 -10.56
N LYS A 10 -10.90 11.37 -10.67
CA LYS A 10 -11.71 12.24 -9.80
C LYS A 10 -11.56 11.91 -8.31
N LYS A 11 -11.30 10.64 -7.99
CA LYS A 11 -11.13 10.17 -6.60
C LYS A 11 -9.71 10.42 -6.07
N VAL A 12 -8.69 10.26 -6.91
CA VAL A 12 -7.29 10.54 -6.56
C VAL A 12 -6.99 12.03 -6.54
N PHE A 13 -7.61 12.80 -7.43
CA PHE A 13 -7.43 14.24 -7.61
C PHE A 13 -8.80 14.94 -7.56
N PRO A 14 -9.28 15.28 -6.35
CA PRO A 14 -10.55 15.98 -6.18
C PRO A 14 -10.54 17.34 -6.88
N VAL A 15 -11.69 17.72 -7.47
CA VAL A 15 -11.84 18.96 -8.26
C VAL A 15 -11.68 20.22 -7.41
N ASP A 16 -12.10 20.14 -6.15
CA ASP A 16 -11.97 21.15 -5.10
C ASP A 16 -10.60 21.14 -4.41
N GLY A 17 -9.74 20.18 -4.76
CA GLY A 17 -8.38 20.07 -4.24
C GLY A 17 -7.36 20.90 -5.00
N LYS A 18 -6.10 20.81 -4.55
CA LYS A 18 -4.96 21.38 -5.29
C LYS A 18 -4.87 20.74 -6.67
N THR A 19 -4.73 21.55 -7.71
CA THR A 19 -4.49 21.06 -9.07
C THR A 19 -3.24 20.19 -9.09
N PRO A 20 -3.33 18.92 -9.51
CA PRO A 20 -2.17 18.05 -9.58
C PRO A 20 -1.25 18.48 -10.72
N GLU A 21 0.04 18.20 -10.57
CA GLU A 21 0.99 18.38 -11.66
C GLU A 21 0.69 17.41 -12.80
N LEU A 22 0.84 17.88 -14.05
CA LEU A 22 0.59 17.07 -15.24
C LEU A 22 1.41 15.77 -15.23
N ALA A 23 2.66 15.83 -14.79
CA ALA A 23 3.54 14.66 -14.66
C ALA A 23 2.94 13.62 -13.69
N THR A 24 2.35 14.05 -12.58
CA THR A 24 1.70 13.15 -11.61
C THR A 24 0.45 12.49 -12.19
N VAL A 25 -0.36 13.23 -12.96
CA VAL A 25 -1.54 12.67 -13.62
C VAL A 25 -1.15 11.65 -14.69
N ILE A 26 -0.11 11.96 -15.49
CA ILE A 26 0.43 11.03 -16.48
C ILE A 26 0.96 9.76 -15.81
N LEU A 27 1.69 9.90 -14.69
CA LEU A 27 2.20 8.78 -13.93
C LEU A 27 1.05 7.89 -13.44
N PHE A 28 0.02 8.48 -12.82
CA PHE A 28 -1.16 7.74 -12.36
C PHE A 28 -1.83 6.97 -13.49
N LEU A 29 -2.04 7.62 -14.64
CA LEU A 29 -2.68 6.99 -15.79
C LEU A 29 -1.89 5.79 -16.31
N LYS A 30 -0.57 5.94 -16.48
CA LYS A 30 0.31 4.83 -16.89
C LYS A 30 0.19 3.65 -15.93
N THR A 31 0.41 3.92 -14.63
CA THR A 31 0.32 2.90 -13.59
C THR A 31 -1.06 2.24 -13.55
N TRP A 32 -2.15 3.01 -13.70
CA TRP A 32 -3.52 2.50 -13.70
C TRP A 32 -3.79 1.49 -14.83
N PHE A 33 -3.31 1.80 -16.03
CA PHE A 33 -3.49 0.94 -17.20
C PHE A 33 -2.62 -0.31 -17.14
N GLU A 34 -1.41 -0.20 -16.59
CA GLU A 34 -0.48 -1.33 -16.36
C GLU A 34 -0.93 -2.23 -15.20
N THR A 35 -1.68 -1.69 -14.22
CA THR A 35 -2.19 -2.45 -13.07
C THR A 35 -3.32 -3.40 -13.46
N GLU A 36 -3.25 -4.62 -12.94
CA GLU A 36 -4.29 -5.63 -13.11
C GLU A 36 -5.66 -5.14 -12.65
N HIS A 37 -6.72 -5.59 -13.32
CA HIS A 37 -8.08 -5.11 -13.04
C HIS A 37 -8.49 -5.31 -11.58
N ILE A 38 -8.05 -6.40 -10.94
CA ILE A 38 -8.35 -6.72 -9.54
C ILE A 38 -7.67 -5.76 -8.55
N ASP A 39 -6.53 -5.17 -8.94
CA ASP A 39 -5.70 -4.30 -8.10
C ASP A 39 -6.00 -2.82 -8.25
N ARG A 40 -6.65 -2.43 -9.35
CA ARG A 40 -7.01 -1.04 -9.63
C ARG A 40 -7.73 -0.35 -8.46
N CYS A 41 -8.65 -1.02 -7.77
CA CYS A 41 -9.34 -0.42 -6.61
C CYS A 41 -8.38 -0.11 -5.45
N LEU A 42 -7.40 -0.99 -5.19
CA LEU A 42 -6.36 -0.75 -4.18
C LEU A 42 -5.45 0.40 -4.61
N LEU A 43 -5.05 0.44 -5.89
CA LEU A 43 -4.24 1.52 -6.44
C LEU A 43 -4.90 2.89 -6.23
N VAL A 44 -6.22 3.03 -6.50
CA VAL A 44 -6.95 4.29 -6.19
C VAL A 44 -6.83 4.65 -4.73
N LYS A 45 -7.02 3.67 -3.83
CA LYS A 45 -7.04 3.93 -2.38
C LYS A 45 -5.68 4.47 -1.91
N GLU A 46 -4.59 3.88 -2.36
CA GLU A 46 -3.24 4.32 -2.00
C GLU A 46 -2.94 5.70 -2.59
N TRP A 47 -3.23 5.91 -3.87
CA TRP A 47 -3.02 7.21 -4.50
C TRP A 47 -3.91 8.32 -3.91
N ALA A 48 -5.13 8.02 -3.49
CA ALA A 48 -6.00 8.98 -2.81
C ALA A 48 -5.46 9.39 -1.42
N LYS A 49 -4.71 8.51 -0.73
CA LYS A 49 -4.00 8.85 0.52
C LYS A 49 -2.73 9.68 0.29
N GLY A 50 -2.29 9.83 -0.95
CA GLY A 50 -1.01 10.48 -1.29
C GLY A 50 0.12 9.50 -1.61
N ASN A 51 -0.07 8.20 -1.40
CA ASN A 51 0.95 7.17 -1.63
C ASN A 51 1.07 6.90 -3.14
N ARG A 52 2.17 7.34 -3.75
CA ARG A 52 2.43 7.24 -5.19
C ARG A 52 3.05 5.90 -5.58
N VAL A 53 2.40 4.81 -5.18
CA VAL A 53 2.89 3.44 -5.46
C VAL A 53 2.83 3.14 -6.97
N SER A 54 3.86 2.48 -7.49
CA SER A 54 3.98 2.10 -8.90
C SER A 54 3.32 0.74 -9.23
N ALA A 55 3.06 -0.07 -8.22
CA ALA A 55 2.36 -1.35 -8.33
C ALA A 55 1.76 -1.75 -6.98
N ILE A 56 0.70 -2.55 -7.01
CA ILE A 56 0.20 -3.24 -5.81
C ILE A 56 1.06 -4.48 -5.58
N GLN A 57 1.66 -4.57 -4.41
CA GLN A 57 2.46 -5.73 -4.04
C GLN A 57 1.54 -6.88 -3.61
N ARG A 58 1.76 -8.05 -4.21
CA ARG A 58 1.03 -9.29 -3.89
C ARG A 58 2.01 -10.35 -3.39
N THR A 59 1.58 -11.18 -2.45
CA THR A 59 2.32 -12.37 -2.02
C THR A 59 2.26 -13.46 -3.10
N GLU A 60 3.09 -14.50 -3.01
CA GLU A 60 3.05 -15.64 -3.93
C GLU A 60 1.67 -16.34 -3.98
N SER A 61 0.93 -16.29 -2.88
CA SER A 61 -0.45 -16.78 -2.77
C SER A 61 -1.51 -15.81 -3.34
N GLY A 62 -1.10 -14.65 -3.87
CA GLY A 62 -1.97 -13.63 -4.42
C GLY A 62 -2.64 -12.72 -3.39
N ALA A 63 -2.29 -12.81 -2.10
CA ALA A 63 -2.80 -11.90 -1.07
C ALA A 63 -2.15 -10.52 -1.17
N ASN A 64 -2.82 -9.46 -0.67
CA ASN A 64 -2.22 -8.12 -0.63
C ASN A 64 -1.07 -8.08 0.38
N ALA A 65 0.12 -7.66 -0.04
CA ALA A 65 1.26 -7.49 0.87
C ALA A 65 1.20 -6.10 1.53
N GLY A 66 1.38 -6.03 2.85
CA GLY A 66 1.47 -4.75 3.57
C GLY A 66 0.17 -3.93 3.58
N GLY A 67 -0.98 -4.56 3.88
CA GLY A 67 -2.30 -3.92 3.86
C GLY A 67 -2.55 -2.81 4.89
N GLY A 68 -1.52 -2.30 5.57
CA GLY A 68 -1.64 -1.27 6.61
C GLY A 68 -2.40 -1.74 7.84
N ASN A 69 -2.46 -3.06 8.09
CA ASN A 69 -3.12 -3.62 9.26
C ASN A 69 -2.31 -3.28 10.50
N LYS A 70 -2.95 -2.61 11.46
CA LYS A 70 -2.34 -2.37 12.77
C LYS A 70 -2.23 -3.71 13.52
N THR A 71 -1.07 -3.94 14.11
CA THR A 71 -0.85 -5.08 15.01
C THR A 71 -0.77 -4.59 16.45
N ASP A 72 -0.93 -5.50 17.39
CA ASP A 72 -0.81 -5.23 18.82
C ASP A 72 0.64 -5.11 19.29
N ARG A 73 1.63 -5.38 18.44
CA ARG A 73 3.05 -5.36 18.82
C ARG A 73 3.55 -4.00 19.32
N ASN A 74 3.49 -2.98 18.48
CA ASN A 74 3.91 -1.62 18.82
C ASN A 74 3.10 -0.64 17.94
N PRO A 75 2.50 0.42 18.51
CA PRO A 75 1.74 1.41 17.75
C PRO A 75 2.50 2.05 16.57
N ASP A 76 3.83 2.15 16.69
CA ASP A 76 4.70 2.79 15.70
C ASP A 76 5.34 1.77 14.74
N TYR A 77 5.05 0.48 14.88
CA TYR A 77 5.60 -0.58 14.05
C TYR A 77 4.66 -0.94 12.90
N GLU A 78 5.14 -0.71 11.68
CA GLU A 78 4.40 -1.02 10.45
C GLU A 78 4.87 -2.33 9.84
N HIS A 79 3.93 -3.17 9.41
CA HIS A 79 4.22 -4.43 8.73
C HIS A 79 4.52 -4.20 7.26
N THR A 80 5.81 -4.16 6.92
CA THR A 80 6.29 -4.02 5.53
C THR A 80 7.31 -5.12 5.19
N LEU A 81 7.76 -5.18 3.94
CA LEU A 81 8.87 -6.06 3.56
C LEU A 81 10.18 -5.64 4.22
N ASP A 82 10.36 -4.36 4.52
CA ASP A 82 11.56 -3.82 5.17
C ASP A 82 11.66 -4.21 6.65
N THR A 83 10.53 -4.57 7.28
CA THR A 83 10.48 -5.01 8.69
C THR A 83 10.31 -6.53 8.81
N LEU A 84 10.40 -7.27 7.69
CA LEU A 84 10.13 -8.71 7.66
C LEU A 84 11.18 -9.51 8.43
N ASP A 85 12.44 -9.07 8.41
CA ASP A 85 13.55 -9.69 9.12
C ASP A 85 13.35 -9.67 10.64
N VAL A 86 12.85 -8.56 11.19
CA VAL A 86 12.48 -8.42 12.60
C VAL A 86 11.36 -9.39 12.97
N GLU A 87 10.33 -9.52 12.13
CA GLU A 87 9.25 -10.50 12.33
C GLU A 87 9.76 -11.94 12.31
N ILE A 88 10.63 -12.29 11.36
CA ILE A 88 11.24 -13.62 11.27
C ILE A 88 12.08 -13.89 12.52
N ALA A 89 12.90 -12.93 12.96
CA ALA A 89 13.71 -13.07 14.17
C ALA A 89 12.83 -13.32 15.41
N MET A 90 11.74 -12.55 15.56
CA MET A 90 10.78 -12.78 16.66
C MET A 90 10.12 -14.14 16.61
N ALA A 91 9.77 -14.65 15.43
CA ALA A 91 9.17 -15.99 15.28
C ALA A 91 10.12 -17.13 15.68
N THR A 92 11.43 -16.86 15.81
CA THR A 92 12.42 -17.83 16.31
C THR A 92 12.63 -17.78 17.83
N LEU A 93 12.03 -16.81 18.53
CA LEU A 93 12.17 -16.69 19.97
C LEU A 93 11.39 -17.78 20.72
N PRO A 94 11.78 -18.09 21.98
CA PRO A 94 11.03 -19.00 22.85
C PRO A 94 9.57 -18.57 23.02
N MET A 95 8.67 -19.51 23.31
CA MET A 95 7.22 -19.32 23.32
C MET A 95 6.71 -18.26 24.32
N ASP A 96 7.53 -17.86 25.29
CA ASP A 96 7.30 -16.80 26.27
C ASP A 96 7.85 -15.42 25.84
N PHE A 97 8.16 -15.23 24.54
CA PHE A 97 8.65 -13.95 24.04
C PHE A 97 7.63 -12.82 24.19
N ASN A 98 8.14 -11.63 24.51
CA ASN A 98 7.32 -10.44 24.69
C ASN A 98 7.09 -9.74 23.35
N ILE A 99 5.88 -9.84 22.81
CA ILE A 99 5.48 -9.24 21.53
C ILE A 99 5.60 -7.70 21.47
N TYR A 100 5.71 -7.03 22.63
CA TYR A 100 5.88 -5.57 22.74
C TYR A 100 7.35 -5.13 22.77
N LYS A 101 8.29 -6.08 22.88
CA LYS A 101 9.73 -5.83 22.88
C LYS A 101 10.34 -6.31 21.57
N LEU A 102 10.24 -5.46 20.55
CA LEU A 102 10.88 -5.72 19.27
C LEU A 102 12.40 -5.77 19.48
N PRO A 103 13.10 -6.81 18.96
CA PRO A 103 14.55 -6.86 19.00
C PRO A 103 15.13 -5.72 18.15
N GLY A 104 16.06 -4.97 18.73
CA GLY A 104 16.69 -3.79 18.13
C GLY A 104 17.88 -3.34 18.95
#